data_AF-A0A016W5V2-F1
#
_entry.id   AF-A0A016W5V2-F1
#
_cell.length_a   1.000
_cell.length_b   1.000
_cell.length_c   1.000
_cell.angle_alpha   90.00
_cell.angle_beta   90.00
_cell.angle_gamma   90.00
#
_symmetry.space_group_name_H-M   'P 1'
#
loop_
_entity.id
_entity.type
_entity.pdbx_description
1 polymer ?
#
loop_
_entity_poly.entity_id
_entity_poly.type
_entity_poly.pdbx_seq_one_letter_code
_entity_poly.pdbx_strand_id
1 'polypeptide(L)'
;MKVLLVLLALLFCIAMCNARSEMHIFTDEERCAKPIHSGFICENEYSRFTFNAKTKKCEQFTTKLCKEPVNSYDTLEECKRRCMK
;
A
#
# COMPACT_ATOMS: atom_id res chain seq x y z
N MET A 1 27.80 -32.34 -15.65
CA MET A 1 27.54 -30.98 -16.17
C MET A 1 26.07 -30.58 -16.09
N LYS A 2 25.13 -31.39 -16.61
CA LYS A 2 23.67 -31.10 -16.53
C LYS A 2 23.14 -30.95 -15.09
N VAL A 3 23.55 -31.84 -14.17
CA VAL A 3 23.14 -31.79 -12.74
C VAL A 3 23.68 -30.54 -12.03
N LEU A 4 24.90 -30.12 -12.34
CA LEU A 4 25.50 -28.91 -11.77
C LEU A 4 24.75 -27.65 -12.22
N LEU A 5 24.35 -27.58 -13.49
CA LEU A 5 23.54 -26.49 -14.03
C LEU A 5 22.15 -26.42 -13.37
N VAL A 6 21.53 -27.57 -13.09
CA VAL A 6 20.23 -27.64 -12.39
C VAL A 6 20.34 -27.14 -10.95
N LEU A 7 21.40 -27.52 -10.21
CA LEU A 7 21.62 -27.07 -8.84
C LEU A 7 21.87 -25.55 -8.76
N LEU A 8 22.65 -25.00 -9.68
CA LEU A 8 22.90 -23.55 -9.75
C LEU A 8 21.62 -22.76 -10.07
N ALA A 9 20.78 -23.27 -10.98
CA ALA A 9 19.50 -22.66 -11.30
C ALA A 9 18.53 -22.65 -10.10
N LEU A 10 18.46 -23.75 -9.34
CA LEU A 10 17.63 -23.85 -8.14
C LEU A 10 18.08 -22.88 -7.03
N LEU A 11 19.38 -22.78 -6.78
CA LEU A 11 19.94 -21.84 -5.81
C LEU A 11 19.63 -20.38 -6.19
N PHE A 12 19.73 -20.06 -7.49
CA PHE A 12 19.34 -18.74 -8.00
C PHE A 12 17.84 -18.48 -7.84
N CYS A 13 16.98 -19.45 -8.16
CA CYS A 13 15.54 -19.34 -7.96
C CYS A 13 15.18 -19.10 -6.48
N ILE A 14 15.83 -19.79 -5.55
CA ILE A 14 15.61 -19.61 -4.10
C ILE A 14 16.06 -18.22 -3.65
N ALA A 15 17.24 -17.77 -4.09
CA ALA A 15 17.75 -16.43 -3.77
C ALA A 15 16.83 -15.32 -4.31
N MET A 16 16.31 -15.47 -5.53
CA MET A 16 15.38 -14.51 -6.15
C MET A 16 13.99 -14.51 -5.49
N CYS A 17 13.54 -15.64 -4.94
CA CYS A 17 12.31 -15.72 -4.16
C CYS A 17 12.45 -14.98 -2.82
N ASN A 18 13.58 -15.16 -2.12
CA ASN A 18 13.87 -14.48 -0.85
C ASN A 18 14.05 -12.97 -1.02
N ALA A 19 14.54 -12.51 -2.18
CA ALA A 19 14.65 -11.09 -2.50
C ALA A 19 13.29 -10.41 -2.77
N ARG A 20 12.18 -11.16 -2.87
CA ARG A 20 10.85 -10.64 -3.25
C ARG A 20 9.87 -10.47 -2.08
N SER A 21 10.23 -10.90 -0.88
CA SER A 21 9.33 -10.90 0.28
C SER A 21 9.60 -9.72 1.22
N GLU A 22 9.48 -8.50 0.73
CA GLU A 22 9.21 -7.37 1.62
C GLU A 22 7.71 -7.11 1.66
N MET A 23 7.03 -7.78 2.61
CA MET A 23 5.74 -7.31 3.09
C MET A 23 5.97 -5.92 3.68
N HIS A 24 5.75 -4.88 2.88
CA HIS A 24 6.00 -3.51 3.31
C HIS A 24 4.92 -3.10 4.33
N ILE A 25 5.24 -3.25 5.63
CA ILE A 25 4.41 -2.76 6.73
C ILE A 25 4.65 -1.24 6.82
N PHE A 26 3.68 -0.45 6.37
CA PHE A 26 3.74 1.01 6.52
C PHE A 26 3.43 1.43 7.98
N THR A 27 4.23 2.33 8.55
CA THR A 27 3.89 3.00 9.82
C THR A 27 2.71 3.97 9.62
N ASP A 28 2.12 4.45 10.72
CA ASP A 28 1.06 5.47 10.63
C ASP A 28 1.59 6.76 9.97
N GLU A 29 2.80 7.20 10.32
CA GLU A 29 3.42 8.39 9.75
C GLU A 29 3.61 8.26 8.22
N GLU A 30 4.12 7.11 7.78
CA GLU A 30 4.29 6.83 6.35
C GLU A 30 2.94 6.79 5.65
N ARG A 31 1.97 6.09 6.25
CA ARG A 31 0.63 5.92 5.70
C ARG A 31 -0.07 7.25 5.49
N CYS A 32 -0.08 8.10 6.52
CA CYS A 32 -0.75 9.39 6.50
C CYS A 32 -0.04 10.40 5.59
N ALA A 33 1.23 10.18 5.25
CA ALA A 33 1.98 11.01 4.31
C ALA A 33 1.85 10.57 2.84
N LYS A 34 1.33 9.35 2.55
CA LYS A 34 1.22 8.87 1.17
C LYS A 34 0.16 9.65 0.37
N PRO A 35 0.44 9.98 -0.90
CA PRO A 35 -0.54 10.56 -1.80
C PRO A 35 -1.59 9.51 -2.22
N ILE A 36 -2.79 9.97 -2.55
CA ILE A 36 -3.92 9.13 -2.98
C ILE A 36 -3.87 8.84 -4.49
N HIS A 37 -3.19 9.67 -5.28
CA HIS A 37 -3.37 9.76 -6.74
C HIS A 37 -2.73 8.63 -7.59
N SER A 38 -2.37 7.48 -7.01
CA SER A 38 -1.67 6.42 -7.75
C SER A 38 -2.44 5.11 -7.78
N GLY A 39 -2.78 4.62 -8.97
CA GLY A 39 -3.27 3.25 -9.18
C GLY A 39 -4.15 3.12 -10.42
N PHE A 40 -4.56 1.89 -10.72
CA PHE A 40 -5.53 1.58 -11.77
C PHE A 40 -6.93 2.00 -11.33
N ILE A 41 -7.70 2.56 -12.27
CA ILE A 41 -9.10 2.93 -12.08
C ILE A 41 -9.98 1.73 -12.44
N CYS A 42 -10.99 1.47 -11.61
CA CYS A 42 -12.01 0.46 -11.76
C CYS A 42 -13.39 1.13 -11.93
N GLU A 43 -14.40 0.34 -12.28
CA GLU A 43 -15.77 0.84 -12.54
C GLU A 43 -16.47 1.34 -11.26
N ASN A 44 -16.19 0.69 -10.12
CA ASN A 44 -16.84 1.01 -8.85
C ASN A 44 -16.25 2.28 -8.21
N GLU A 45 -17.13 3.06 -7.59
CA GLU A 45 -16.77 4.19 -6.75
C GLU A 45 -16.95 3.85 -5.27
N TYR A 46 -16.00 4.26 -4.44
CA TYR A 46 -16.05 4.05 -2.99
C TYR A 46 -15.87 5.38 -2.28
N SER A 47 -16.72 5.64 -1.28
CA SER A 47 -16.52 6.76 -0.36
C SER A 47 -15.61 6.34 0.79
N ARG A 48 -14.57 7.11 1.05
CA ARG A 48 -13.52 6.84 2.04
C ARG A 48 -13.10 8.13 2.72
N PHE A 49 -12.27 8.00 3.77
CA PHE A 49 -11.60 9.11 4.42
C PHE A 49 -10.10 9.06 4.18
N THR A 50 -9.47 10.22 4.03
CA THR A 50 -8.02 10.37 3.87
C THR A 50 -7.50 11.45 4.79
N PHE A 51 -6.24 11.33 5.22
CA PHE A 51 -5.57 12.43 5.92
C PHE A 51 -4.97 13.42 4.92
N ASN A 52 -5.36 14.68 5.04
CA ASN A 52 -4.79 15.78 4.29
C ASN A 52 -3.71 16.48 5.12
N ALA A 53 -2.45 16.25 4.78
CA ALA A 53 -1.32 16.80 5.51
C ALA A 53 -1.22 18.34 5.46
N LYS A 54 -1.84 18.99 4.47
CA LYS A 54 -1.88 20.45 4.33
C LYS A 54 -2.87 21.09 5.29
N THR A 55 -4.08 20.54 5.37
CA THR A 55 -5.14 21.04 6.26
C THR A 55 -5.07 20.44 7.66
N LYS A 56 -4.27 19.37 7.84
CA LYS A 56 -4.16 18.56 9.06
C LYS A 56 -5.51 17.99 9.49
N LYS A 57 -6.33 17.57 8.53
CA LYS A 57 -7.66 17.03 8.76
C LYS A 57 -7.87 15.71 8.02
N CYS A 58 -8.74 14.90 8.60
CA CYS A 58 -9.34 13.77 7.89
C CYS A 58 -10.54 14.27 7.07
N GLU A 59 -10.48 14.03 5.77
CA GLU A 59 -11.43 14.54 4.79
C GLU A 59 -12.05 13.36 4.03
N GLN A 60 -13.34 13.44 3.74
CA GLN A 60 -14.02 12.44 2.90
C GLN A 60 -13.61 12.64 1.44
N PHE A 61 -13.39 11.55 0.72
CA PHE A 61 -13.10 11.55 -0.71
C PHE A 61 -13.74 10.33 -1.38
N THR A 62 -13.91 10.42 -2.70
CA THR A 62 -14.36 9.29 -3.52
C THR A 62 -13.17 8.73 -4.29
N THR A 63 -12.96 7.42 -4.21
CA THR A 63 -11.93 6.70 -4.98
C THR A 63 -12.57 5.75 -5.96
N LYS A 64 -12.00 5.68 -7.16
CA LYS A 64 -12.29 4.63 -8.15
C LYS A 64 -11.15 3.63 -8.29
N LEU A 65 -10.17 3.69 -7.39
CA LEU A 65 -8.97 2.87 -7.54
C LEU A 65 -9.30 1.42 -7.23
N CYS A 66 -8.84 0.51 -8.11
CA CYS A 66 -9.00 -0.93 -7.95
C CYS A 66 -8.35 -1.46 -6.67
N LYS A 67 -7.31 -0.76 -6.21
CA LYS A 67 -6.65 -1.01 -4.95
C LYS A 67 -6.81 0.22 -4.06
N GLU A 68 -7.23 -0.03 -2.83
CA GLU A 68 -7.34 1.02 -1.82
C GLU A 68 -5.98 1.71 -1.62
N PRO A 69 -5.93 3.05 -1.70
CA PRO A 69 -4.75 3.80 -1.32
C PRO A 69 -4.37 3.52 0.13
N VAL A 70 -3.07 3.55 0.41
CA VAL A 70 -2.57 3.35 1.77
C VAL A 70 -3.13 4.41 2.73
N ASN A 71 -3.22 5.67 2.28
CA ASN A 71 -3.91 6.76 2.98
C ASN A 71 -5.42 6.74 2.67
N SER A 72 -6.12 5.69 3.08
CA SER A 72 -7.57 5.54 2.89
C SER A 72 -8.16 4.74 4.05
N TYR A 73 -9.31 5.19 4.56
CA TYR A 73 -9.98 4.63 5.74
C TYR A 73 -11.49 4.57 5.53
N ASP A 74 -12.15 3.61 6.18
CA ASP A 74 -13.61 3.43 6.04
C ASP A 74 -14.39 4.44 6.89
N THR A 75 -13.81 4.88 8.00
CA THR A 75 -14.47 5.80 8.94
C THR A 75 -13.60 7.02 9.25
N LEU A 76 -14.27 8.12 9.61
CA LEU A 76 -13.60 9.33 10.05
C LEU A 76 -12.78 9.09 11.33
N GLU A 77 -13.32 8.28 12.23
CA GLU A 77 -12.73 7.92 13.52
C GLU A 77 -11.44 7.13 13.34
N GLU A 78 -11.40 6.17 12.43
CA GLU A 78 -10.19 5.41 12.11
C GLU A 78 -9.09 6.32 11.55
N CYS A 79 -9.44 7.21 10.63
CA CYS A 79 -8.50 8.18 10.07
C CYS A 79 -7.91 9.06 11.18
N LYS A 80 -8.77 9.63 12.04
CA LYS A 80 -8.34 10.50 13.15
C LYS A 80 -7.43 9.75 14.12
N ARG A 81 -7.82 8.53 14.50
CA ARG A 81 -7.07 7.70 15.44
C ARG A 81 -5.65 7.39 14.94
N ARG A 82 -5.47 7.19 13.63
CA ARG A 82 -4.15 6.89 13.06
C ARG A 82 -3.33 8.14 12.76
N CYS A 83 -3.93 9.17 12.18
CA CYS A 83 -3.21 10.29 11.58
C CYS A 83 -3.22 11.59 12.40
N MET A 84 -4.08 11.69 13.41
CA MET A 84 -4.27 12.89 14.23
C MET A 84 -3.98 12.60 15.71
N LYS A 85 -2.88 11.88 15.96
CA LYS A 85 -2.33 11.71 17.31
C LYS A 85 -1.89 13.06 17.90
#